data_AF-N2A110-F1
#
_entry.id   AF-N2A110-F1
#
_cell.length_a   1.000
_cell.length_b   1.000
_cell.length_c   1.000
_cell.angle_alpha   90.00
_cell.angle_beta   90.00
_cell.angle_gamma   90.00
#
_symmetry.space_group_name_H-M   'P 1'
#
loop_
_entity.id
_entity.type
_entity.pdbx_description
1 polymer ?
#
loop_
_entity_poly.entity_id
_entity_poly.type
_entity_poly.pdbx_seq_one_letter_code
_entity_poly.pdbx_strand_id
1 'polypeptide(L)'
;MEEVVLVVFLNIFSGLADVWCFFEISKIESKKRQILFLCIANIFLGLLLFIGNIGVIFTNILEILLFVLYLRKNNTLEMLFGSIILVCTLDLLVDIVSDMITQIMSFTLVGQLSLRFLLMLMMIVAIKLGNGKIYNYLANQNNKIFVGILVYTYISTLSISIIYIQSRSFTPLTLFFSLYILLQTIFAIFIYREMTLIQKNF
;
A
#
# COMPACT_ATOMS: atom_id res chain seq x y z
N MET A 1 -23.14 -18.14 0.50
CA MET A 1 -23.64 -16.81 0.08
C MET A 1 -23.04 -15.72 0.97
N GLU A 2 -23.07 -15.89 2.29
CA GLU A 2 -22.47 -14.97 3.26
C GLU A 2 -20.97 -14.71 3.03
N GLU A 3 -20.19 -15.75 2.74
CA GLU A 3 -18.74 -15.61 2.48
C GLU A 3 -18.43 -14.74 1.24
N VAL A 4 -19.20 -14.91 0.16
CA VAL A 4 -19.05 -14.11 -1.07
C VAL A 4 -19.37 -12.65 -0.80
N VAL A 5 -20.43 -12.38 -0.02
CA VAL A 5 -20.80 -11.03 0.37
C VAL A 5 -19.69 -10.38 1.20
N LEU A 6 -19.09 -11.14 2.12
CA LEU A 6 -17.98 -10.68 2.96
C LEU A 6 -16.73 -10.33 2.12
N VAL A 7 -16.37 -11.17 1.15
CA VAL A 7 -15.23 -10.90 0.23
C VAL A 7 -15.49 -9.65 -0.61
N VAL A 8 -16.68 -9.51 -1.18
CA VAL A 8 -17.05 -8.33 -1.98
C VAL A 8 -17.04 -7.06 -1.13
N PHE A 9 -17.61 -7.12 0.07
CA PHE A 9 -17.58 -6.02 1.02
C PHE A 9 -16.15 -5.57 1.33
N LEU A 10 -15.26 -6.53 1.60
CA LEU A 10 -13.88 -6.25 1.96
C LEU A 10 -13.10 -5.63 0.79
N ASN A 11 -13.31 -6.10 -0.44
CA ASN A 11 -12.70 -5.51 -1.63
C ASN A 11 -13.20 -4.08 -1.89
N ILE A 12 -14.50 -3.83 -1.71
CA ILE A 12 -15.07 -2.46 -1.82
C ILE A 12 -14.47 -1.56 -0.75
N PHE A 13 -14.40 -2.05 0.49
CA PHE A 13 -13.84 -1.30 1.61
C PHE A 13 -12.36 -0.99 1.39
N SER A 14 -11.58 -1.95 0.88
CA SER A 14 -10.17 -1.76 0.50
C SER A 14 -10.00 -0.64 -0.51
N GLY A 15 -10.69 -0.72 -1.65
CA GLY A 15 -10.57 0.30 -2.69
C GLY A 15 -11.00 1.70 -2.25
N LEU A 16 -11.96 1.80 -1.32
CA LEU A 16 -12.34 3.07 -0.69
C LEU A 16 -11.28 3.55 0.31
N ALA A 17 -10.69 2.64 1.09
CA ALA A 17 -9.62 2.93 2.02
C ALA A 17 -8.38 3.45 1.30
N ASP A 18 -8.02 2.89 0.14
CA ASP A 18 -6.87 3.33 -0.66
C ASP A 18 -7.03 4.77 -1.14
N VAL A 19 -8.21 5.10 -1.70
CA VAL A 19 -8.54 6.47 -2.13
C VAL A 19 -8.51 7.42 -0.94
N TRP A 20 -9.10 7.04 0.20
CA TRP A 20 -9.12 7.88 1.39
C TRP A 20 -7.70 8.13 1.92
N CYS A 21 -6.90 7.07 2.05
CA CYS A 21 -5.51 7.14 2.50
C CYS A 21 -4.67 8.01 1.57
N PHE A 22 -4.84 7.87 0.26
CA PHE A 22 -4.15 8.71 -0.73
C PHE A 22 -4.44 10.19 -0.51
N PHE A 23 -5.70 10.58 -0.33
CA PHE A 23 -6.06 11.99 -0.10
C PHE A 23 -5.58 12.49 1.26
N GLU A 24 -5.59 11.64 2.28
CA GLU A 24 -5.11 11.97 3.61
C GLU A 24 -3.59 12.21 3.64
N ILE A 25 -2.82 11.40 2.89
CA ILE A 25 -1.36 11.53 2.76
C ILE A 25 -1.00 12.72 1.88
N SER A 26 -1.64 12.83 0.72
CA SER A 26 -1.30 13.84 -0.27
C SER A 26 -1.83 15.23 0.09
N LYS A 27 -2.90 15.36 0.88
CA LYS A 27 -3.57 16.65 1.14
C LYS A 27 -3.90 17.44 -0.12
N ILE A 28 -4.12 16.76 -1.24
CA ILE A 28 -4.47 17.39 -2.51
C ILE A 28 -5.94 17.78 -2.47
N GLU A 29 -6.21 19.06 -2.70
CA GLU A 29 -7.57 19.53 -2.89
C GLU A 29 -8.12 19.03 -4.23
N SER A 30 -9.11 18.14 -4.17
CA SER A 30 -9.78 17.57 -5.35
C SER A 30 -11.28 17.80 -5.29
N LYS A 31 -11.89 17.98 -6.47
CA LYS A 31 -13.35 18.15 -6.56
C LYS A 31 -14.03 16.84 -6.16
N LYS A 32 -15.20 16.93 -5.50
CA LYS A 32 -15.99 15.73 -5.12
C LYS A 32 -16.21 14.75 -6.27
N ARG A 33 -16.42 15.25 -7.50
CA ARG A 33 -16.57 14.43 -8.71
C ARG A 33 -15.30 13.63 -9.05
N GLN A 34 -14.12 14.19 -8.82
CA GLN A 34 -12.84 13.50 -9.05
C GLN A 34 -12.65 12.38 -8.03
N ILE A 35 -12.92 12.65 -6.76
CA ILE A 35 -12.86 11.64 -5.68
C ILE A 35 -13.83 10.50 -5.98
N LEU A 36 -15.09 10.82 -6.34
CA LEU A 36 -16.09 9.81 -6.68
C LEU A 36 -15.66 8.94 -7.86
N PHE A 37 -15.05 9.54 -8.90
CA PHE A 37 -14.51 8.81 -10.03
C PHE A 37 -13.40 7.84 -9.62
N LEU A 38 -12.45 8.29 -8.78
CA LEU A 38 -11.37 7.45 -8.27
C LEU A 38 -11.90 6.28 -7.43
N CYS A 39 -12.89 6.51 -6.55
CA CYS A 39 -13.55 5.44 -5.79
C CYS A 39 -14.19 4.40 -6.69
N ILE A 40 -14.98 4.82 -7.67
CA ILE A 40 -15.66 3.89 -8.59
C ILE A 40 -14.63 3.12 -9.41
N ALA A 41 -13.59 3.80 -9.90
CA ALA A 41 -12.54 3.17 -10.68
C ALA A 41 -11.75 2.14 -9.86
N ASN A 42 -11.39 2.43 -8.61
CA ASN A 42 -10.70 1.47 -7.73
C ASN A 42 -11.56 0.25 -7.40
N ILE A 43 -12.86 0.45 -7.13
CA ILE A 43 -13.77 -0.68 -6.92
C ILE A 43 -13.82 -1.56 -8.18
N PHE A 44 -13.82 -0.96 -9.37
CA PHE A 44 -13.83 -1.70 -10.63
C PHE A 44 -12.50 -2.42 -10.90
N LEU A 45 -11.37 -1.80 -10.56
CA LEU A 45 -10.06 -2.45 -10.58
C LEU A 45 -10.02 -3.66 -9.65
N GLY A 46 -10.66 -3.59 -8.48
CA GLY A 46 -10.81 -4.72 -7.56
C GLY A 46 -11.47 -5.96 -8.19
N LEU A 47 -12.25 -5.82 -9.27
CA LEU A 47 -12.80 -6.97 -10.01
C LEU A 47 -11.73 -7.76 -10.78
N LEU A 48 -10.60 -7.13 -11.14
CA LEU A 48 -9.49 -7.82 -11.79
C LEU A 48 -8.77 -8.80 -10.83
N LEU A 49 -8.98 -8.69 -9.52
CA LEU A 49 -8.46 -9.64 -8.54
C LEU A 49 -9.03 -11.06 -8.75
N PHE A 50 -10.22 -11.19 -9.38
CA PHE A 50 -10.80 -12.49 -9.73
C PHE A 50 -10.03 -13.23 -10.84
N ILE A 51 -9.11 -12.55 -11.55
CA ILE A 51 -8.25 -13.14 -12.58
C ILE A 51 -7.06 -13.91 -11.94
N GLY A 52 -7.00 -13.94 -10.60
CA GLY A 52 -5.98 -14.65 -9.83
C GLY A 52 -4.74 -13.79 -9.59
N ASN A 53 -3.63 -14.44 -9.26
CA ASN A 53 -2.43 -13.78 -8.71
C ASN A 53 -1.78 -12.75 -9.65
N ILE A 54 -1.94 -12.89 -10.97
CA ILE A 54 -1.48 -11.90 -11.96
C ILE A 54 -2.32 -10.61 -11.83
N GLY A 55 -3.60 -10.73 -11.51
CA GLY A 55 -4.52 -9.61 -11.34
C GLY A 55 -4.08 -8.64 -10.24
N VAL A 56 -3.46 -9.12 -9.16
CA VAL A 56 -2.97 -8.28 -8.04
C VAL A 56 -1.87 -7.31 -8.51
N ILE A 57 -0.92 -7.78 -9.32
CA ILE A 57 0.17 -6.92 -9.81
C ILE A 57 -0.37 -5.90 -10.81
N PHE A 58 -1.25 -6.34 -11.72
CA PHE A 58 -1.85 -5.48 -12.72
C PHE A 58 -2.77 -4.41 -12.10
N THR A 59 -3.50 -4.75 -11.04
CA THR A 59 -4.37 -3.79 -10.33
C THR A 59 -3.56 -2.67 -9.71
N ASN A 60 -2.49 -2.98 -8.96
CA ASN A 60 -1.63 -1.95 -8.38
C ASN A 60 -0.98 -1.05 -9.45
N ILE A 61 -0.50 -1.63 -10.56
CA ILE A 61 0.08 -0.84 -11.66
C ILE A 61 -0.98 0.09 -12.27
N LEU A 62 -2.18 -0.43 -12.54
CA LEU A 62 -3.27 0.36 -13.11
C LEU A 62 -3.76 1.44 -12.15
N GLU A 63 -3.82 1.16 -10.86
CA GLU A 63 -4.19 2.12 -9.83
C GLU A 63 -3.17 3.27 -9.79
N ILE A 64 -1.87 2.97 -9.70
CA ILE A 64 -0.81 3.98 -9.72
C ILE A 64 -0.92 4.85 -10.98
N LEU A 65 -1.09 4.22 -12.15
CA LEU A 65 -1.26 4.95 -13.42
C LEU A 65 -2.51 5.83 -13.40
N LEU A 66 -3.62 5.32 -12.88
CA LEU A 66 -4.89 6.02 -12.83
C LEU A 66 -4.79 7.27 -11.95
N PHE A 67 -4.26 7.14 -10.73
CA PHE A 67 -4.09 8.27 -9.82
C PHE A 67 -3.13 9.32 -10.38
N VAL A 68 -1.97 8.88 -10.89
CA VAL A 68 -0.97 9.79 -11.45
C VAL A 68 -1.52 10.50 -12.67
N LEU A 69 -2.01 9.79 -13.69
CA LEU A 69 -2.47 10.43 -14.94
C LEU A 69 -3.67 11.34 -14.72
N TYR A 70 -4.60 10.95 -13.86
CA TYR A 70 -5.83 11.71 -13.62
C TYR A 70 -5.57 13.03 -12.85
N LEU A 71 -4.63 13.03 -11.90
CA LEU A 71 -4.34 14.18 -11.05
C LEU A 71 -3.08 14.96 -11.45
N ARG A 72 -2.30 14.49 -12.44
CA ARG A 72 -1.02 15.09 -12.87
C ARG A 72 -1.11 16.56 -13.26
N LYS A 73 -2.22 16.99 -13.87
CA LYS A 73 -2.33 18.36 -14.41
C LYS A 73 -2.16 19.46 -13.35
N ASN A 74 -2.43 19.14 -12.09
CA ASN A 74 -2.53 20.14 -11.03
C ASN A 74 -1.50 19.94 -9.89
N ASN A 75 -0.70 18.87 -9.92
CA ASN A 75 0.10 18.46 -8.76
C ASN A 75 1.50 17.97 -9.16
N THR A 76 2.45 18.00 -8.22
CA THR A 76 3.81 17.48 -8.44
C THR A 76 3.79 15.95 -8.54
N LEU A 77 4.62 15.41 -9.44
CA LEU A 77 4.67 13.98 -9.70
C LEU A 77 5.16 13.19 -8.49
N GLU A 78 6.16 13.71 -7.77
CA GLU A 78 6.74 13.09 -6.59
C GLU A 78 5.69 12.89 -5.48
N MET A 79 4.79 13.86 -5.32
CA MET A 79 3.74 13.83 -4.31
C MET A 79 2.64 12.84 -4.67
N LEU A 80 2.17 12.85 -5.93
CA LEU A 80 1.20 11.87 -6.42
C LEU A 80 1.75 10.45 -6.33
N PHE A 81 2.92 10.23 -6.91
CA PHE A 81 3.56 8.92 -7.02
C PHE A 81 3.98 8.39 -5.65
N GLY A 82 4.57 9.23 -4.80
CA GLY A 82 4.96 8.84 -3.45
C GLY A 82 3.76 8.51 -2.56
N SER A 83 2.65 9.25 -2.68
CA SER A 83 1.44 8.96 -1.89
C SER A 83 0.82 7.62 -2.28
N ILE A 84 0.63 7.38 -3.59
CA ILE A 84 -0.02 6.14 -4.06
C ILE A 84 0.86 4.91 -3.83
N ILE A 85 2.19 5.02 -4.03
CA ILE A 85 3.11 3.91 -3.74
C ILE A 85 3.10 3.56 -2.26
N LEU A 86 3.03 4.55 -1.36
CA LEU A 86 2.96 4.28 0.06
C LEU A 86 1.69 3.51 0.41
N VAL A 87 0.54 3.88 -0.18
CA VAL A 87 -0.73 3.15 -0.01
C VAL A 87 -0.60 1.71 -0.50
N CYS A 88 -0.17 1.49 -1.75
CA CYS A 88 0.00 0.14 -2.30
C CYS A 88 1.01 -0.70 -1.49
N THR A 89 2.06 -0.09 -0.94
CA THR A 89 3.04 -0.79 -0.10
C THR A 89 2.42 -1.24 1.22
N LEU A 90 1.60 -0.40 1.84
CA LEU A 90 0.93 -0.74 3.10
C LEU A 90 -0.15 -1.81 2.88
N ASP A 91 -0.88 -1.74 1.77
CA ASP A 91 -1.87 -2.76 1.42
C ASP A 91 -1.21 -4.14 1.21
N LEU A 92 -0.10 -4.19 0.45
CA LEU A 92 0.70 -5.42 0.32
C LEU A 92 1.22 -5.94 1.67
N LEU A 93 1.60 -5.05 2.59
CA LEU A 93 2.01 -5.45 3.94
C LEU A 93 0.86 -6.03 4.74
N VAL A 94 -0.34 -5.46 4.64
CA VAL A 94 -1.56 -6.00 5.28
C VAL A 94 -1.81 -7.42 4.78
N ASP A 95 -1.71 -7.65 3.47
CA ASP A 95 -1.89 -8.97 2.86
C ASP A 95 -0.85 -9.97 3.33
N ILE A 96 0.44 -9.62 3.27
CA ILE A 96 1.53 -10.49 3.74
C ILE A 96 1.33 -10.85 5.22
N VAL A 97 1.07 -9.86 6.09
CA VAL A 97 0.92 -10.09 7.53
C VAL A 97 -0.32 -10.93 7.83
N SER A 98 -1.44 -10.65 7.18
CA SER A 98 -2.68 -11.44 7.30
C SER A 98 -2.41 -12.90 6.92
N ASP A 99 -1.80 -13.13 5.77
CA ASP A 99 -1.53 -14.47 5.26
C ASP A 99 -0.53 -15.22 6.16
N MET A 100 0.48 -14.54 6.70
CA MET A 100 1.44 -15.13 7.65
C MET A 100 0.73 -15.63 8.92
N ILE A 101 -0.09 -14.78 9.53
CA ILE A 101 -0.77 -15.12 10.78
C ILE A 101 -1.78 -16.25 10.56
N THR A 102 -2.53 -16.20 9.46
CA THR A 102 -3.57 -17.18 9.16
C THR A 102 -3.00 -18.57 8.91
N GLN A 103 -1.83 -18.67 8.27
CA GLN A 103 -1.14 -19.95 8.09
C GLN A 103 -0.62 -20.54 9.40
N ILE A 104 -0.13 -19.71 10.33
CA ILE A 104 0.36 -20.17 11.64
C ILE A 104 -0.80 -20.63 12.53
N MET A 105 -1.91 -19.88 12.53
CA MET A 105 -3.01 -20.05 13.48
C MET A 105 -4.17 -20.91 12.93
N SER A 106 -4.09 -21.39 11.69
CA SER A 106 -5.12 -22.22 11.04
C SER A 106 -6.54 -21.64 11.08
N PHE A 107 -6.68 -20.34 10.79
CA PHE A 107 -7.99 -19.67 10.85
C PHE A 107 -8.99 -20.18 9.79
N THR A 108 -10.28 -20.17 10.15
CA THR A 108 -11.40 -20.31 9.20
C THR A 108 -11.44 -19.12 8.24
N LEU A 109 -12.06 -19.27 7.07
CA LEU A 109 -12.17 -18.19 6.07
C LEU A 109 -12.70 -16.87 6.66
N VAL A 110 -13.75 -16.95 7.49
CA VAL A 110 -14.30 -15.77 8.19
C VAL A 110 -13.26 -15.14 9.13
N GLY A 111 -12.49 -15.96 9.85
CA GLY A 111 -11.38 -15.50 10.68
C GLY A 111 -10.31 -14.77 9.86
N GLN A 112 -9.92 -15.31 8.71
CA GLN A 112 -8.94 -14.70 7.80
C GLN A 112 -9.41 -13.33 7.31
N LEU A 113 -10.66 -13.24 6.83
CA LEU A 113 -11.25 -11.98 6.37
C LEU A 113 -11.37 -10.96 7.51
N SER A 114 -11.77 -11.39 8.71
CA SER A 114 -11.85 -10.49 9.87
C SER A 114 -10.49 -9.92 10.30
N LEU A 115 -9.43 -10.73 10.21
CA LEU A 115 -8.06 -10.28 10.49
C LEU A 115 -7.59 -9.25 9.46
N ARG A 116 -7.81 -9.52 8.17
CA ARG A 116 -7.47 -8.58 7.09
C ARG A 116 -8.19 -7.24 7.27
N PHE A 117 -9.47 -7.28 7.60
CA PHE A 117 -10.25 -6.07 7.91
C PHE A 117 -9.66 -5.30 9.12
N LEU A 118 -9.29 -6.00 10.19
CA LEU A 118 -8.68 -5.37 11.37
C LEU A 118 -7.32 -4.71 11.05
N LEU A 119 -6.47 -5.39 10.27
CA LEU A 119 -5.18 -4.86 9.83
C LEU A 119 -5.35 -3.63 8.92
N MET A 120 -6.38 -3.63 8.06
CA MET A 120 -6.71 -2.47 7.24
C MET A 120 -7.18 -1.27 8.08
N LEU A 121 -7.98 -1.51 9.13
CA LEU A 121 -8.33 -0.45 10.08
C LEU A 121 -7.09 0.09 10.81
N MET A 122 -6.15 -0.77 11.19
CA MET A 122 -4.87 -0.35 11.78
C MET A 122 -4.06 0.50 10.80
N MET A 123 -4.02 0.14 9.51
CA MET A 123 -3.37 0.94 8.47
C MET A 123 -3.97 2.34 8.37
N ILE A 124 -5.30 2.45 8.31
CA ILE A 124 -6.03 3.73 8.28
C ILE A 124 -5.68 4.60 9.49
N VAL A 125 -5.66 4.01 10.70
CA VAL A 125 -5.28 4.71 11.94
C VAL A 125 -3.82 5.16 11.89
N ALA A 126 -2.91 4.30 11.45
CA ALA A 126 -1.48 4.63 11.34
C ALA A 126 -1.24 5.80 10.39
N ILE A 127 -1.92 5.81 9.24
CA ILE A 127 -1.86 6.91 8.27
C ILE A 127 -2.42 8.19 8.88
N LYS A 128 -3.57 8.14 9.54
CA LYS A 128 -4.16 9.32 10.19
C LYS A 128 -3.26 9.95 11.25
N LEU A 129 -2.54 9.12 12.02
CA LEU A 129 -1.59 9.59 13.04
C LEU A 129 -0.28 10.11 12.41
N GLY A 130 0.13 9.56 11.27
CA GLY A 130 1.39 9.88 10.59
C GLY A 130 1.29 10.92 9.47
N ASN A 131 0.09 11.26 9.00
CA ASN A 131 -0.19 12.01 7.77
C ASN A 131 0.64 13.30 7.64
N GLY A 132 0.75 14.10 8.72
CA GLY A 132 1.49 15.36 8.71
C GLY A 132 2.98 15.16 8.47
N LYS A 133 3.58 14.11 9.06
CA LYS A 133 5.00 13.79 8.85
C LYS A 133 5.23 13.26 7.44
N ILE A 134 4.38 12.34 6.97
CA ILE A 134 4.48 11.75 5.63
C ILE A 134 4.35 12.85 4.57
N TYR A 135 3.36 13.72 4.69
CA TYR A 135 3.18 14.87 3.81
C TYR A 135 4.42 15.76 3.79
N ASN A 136 5.00 16.08 4.95
CA ASN A 136 6.20 16.91 5.02
C ASN A 136 7.38 16.25 4.29
N TYR A 137 7.56 14.93 4.37
CA TYR A 137 8.62 14.24 3.63
C TYR A 137 8.40 14.24 2.11
N LEU A 138 7.14 14.18 1.66
CA LEU A 138 6.77 14.26 0.25
C LEU A 138 6.84 15.68 -0.34
N ALA A 139 6.61 16.71 0.48
CA ALA A 139 6.61 18.11 0.07
C ALA A 139 7.98 18.81 0.20
N ASN A 140 8.92 18.22 0.95
CA ASN A 140 10.24 18.81 1.18
C ASN A 140 11.16 18.68 -0.05
N GLN A 141 12.28 19.42 -0.07
CA GLN A 141 13.28 19.41 -1.14
C GLN A 141 13.90 18.02 -1.39
N ASN A 142 13.88 17.16 -0.36
CA ASN A 142 14.40 15.79 -0.41
C ASN A 142 13.33 14.75 -0.79
N ASN A 143 12.20 15.20 -1.36
CA ASN A 143 11.11 14.33 -1.76
C ASN A 143 11.54 13.21 -2.71
N LYS A 144 12.48 13.47 -3.63
CA LYS A 144 13.00 12.44 -4.56
C LYS A 144 13.69 11.29 -3.83
N ILE A 145 14.45 11.58 -2.77
CA ILE A 145 15.11 10.55 -1.96
C ILE A 145 14.06 9.73 -1.23
N PHE A 146 13.06 10.39 -0.63
CA PHE A 146 11.98 9.72 0.08
C PHE A 146 11.16 8.82 -0.85
N VAL A 147 10.77 9.34 -2.03
CA VAL A 147 10.06 8.56 -3.05
C VAL A 147 10.91 7.40 -3.55
N GLY A 148 12.23 7.59 -3.75
CA GLY A 148 13.13 6.50 -4.12
C GLY A 148 13.16 5.37 -3.09
N ILE A 149 13.13 5.72 -1.80
CA ILE A 149 13.01 4.74 -0.70
C ILE A 149 11.65 4.03 -0.74
N LEU A 150 10.55 4.76 -0.95
CA LEU A 150 9.23 4.15 -1.07
C LEU A 150 9.14 3.17 -2.24
N VAL A 151 9.69 3.54 -3.40
CA VAL A 151 9.77 2.66 -4.57
C VAL A 151 10.59 1.41 -4.25
N TYR A 152 11.73 1.56 -3.59
CA TYR A 152 12.55 0.43 -3.17
C TYR A 152 11.77 -0.51 -2.24
N THR A 153 11.09 0.03 -1.22
CA THR A 153 10.29 -0.78 -0.28
C THR A 153 9.11 -1.45 -0.96
N TYR A 154 8.48 -0.77 -1.93
CA TYR A 154 7.40 -1.34 -2.73
C TYR A 154 7.88 -2.51 -3.60
N ILE A 155 8.99 -2.35 -4.31
CA ILE A 155 9.54 -3.42 -5.17
C ILE A 155 9.95 -4.63 -4.32
N SER A 156 10.58 -4.39 -3.16
CA SER A 156 10.91 -5.46 -2.23
C SER A 156 9.65 -6.20 -1.76
N THR A 157 8.62 -5.48 -1.29
CA THR A 157 7.38 -6.09 -0.78
C THR A 157 6.64 -6.87 -1.86
N LEU A 158 6.53 -6.29 -3.06
CA LEU A 158 5.94 -6.95 -4.23
C LEU A 158 6.69 -8.24 -4.60
N SER A 159 8.02 -8.24 -4.54
CA SER A 159 8.83 -9.43 -4.83
C SER A 159 8.50 -10.58 -3.89
N ILE A 160 8.27 -10.30 -2.60
CA ILE A 160 7.86 -11.32 -1.62
C ILE A 160 6.46 -11.80 -1.88
N SER A 161 5.51 -10.88 -2.14
CA SER A 161 4.15 -11.27 -2.49
C SER A 161 4.15 -12.22 -3.68
N ILE A 162 4.99 -11.99 -4.69
CA ILE A 162 5.17 -12.91 -5.84
C ILE A 162 5.73 -14.27 -5.41
N ILE A 163 6.80 -14.30 -4.61
CA ILE A 163 7.41 -15.56 -4.15
C ILE A 163 6.40 -16.36 -3.31
N TYR A 164 5.62 -15.69 -2.46
CA TYR A 164 4.56 -16.29 -1.66
C TYR A 164 3.45 -16.88 -2.56
N ILE A 165 2.94 -16.08 -3.49
CA ILE A 165 1.98 -16.47 -4.52
C ILE A 165 2.40 -17.76 -5.26
N GLN A 166 3.69 -17.86 -5.59
CA GLN A 166 4.24 -18.99 -6.33
C GLN A 166 4.45 -20.23 -5.45
N SER A 167 4.88 -20.05 -4.21
CA SER A 167 5.16 -21.13 -3.27
C SER A 167 3.92 -21.65 -2.54
N ARG A 168 2.80 -20.91 -2.55
CA ARG A 168 1.52 -21.22 -1.88
C ARG A 168 1.66 -21.60 -0.41
N SER A 169 2.77 -21.26 0.22
CA SER A 169 3.10 -21.60 1.60
C SER A 169 4.16 -20.64 2.12
N PHE A 170 4.05 -20.26 3.39
CA PHE A 170 5.12 -19.58 4.10
C PHE A 170 6.23 -20.59 4.43
N THR A 171 6.98 -20.96 3.41
CA THR A 171 8.26 -21.67 3.58
C THR A 171 9.19 -20.85 4.49
N PRO A 172 10.16 -21.49 5.18
CA PRO A 172 11.18 -20.76 5.94
C PRO A 172 11.85 -19.63 5.12
N LEU A 173 11.94 -19.80 3.80
CA LEU A 173 12.47 -18.83 2.86
C LEU A 173 11.60 -17.56 2.76
N THR A 174 10.27 -17.70 2.65
CA THR A 174 9.35 -16.55 2.58
C THR A 174 9.18 -15.85 3.92
N LEU A 175 9.26 -16.60 5.03
CA LEU A 175 9.37 -16.03 6.39
C LEU A 175 10.66 -15.24 6.56
N PHE A 176 11.79 -15.77 6.08
CA PHE A 176 13.06 -15.07 6.11
C PHE A 176 13.01 -13.77 5.32
N PHE A 177 12.49 -13.80 4.09
CA PHE A 177 12.39 -12.61 3.27
C PHE A 177 11.43 -11.56 3.85
N SER A 178 10.29 -11.97 4.42
CA SER A 178 9.33 -11.03 5.03
C SER A 178 9.91 -10.33 6.26
N LEU A 179 10.59 -11.06 7.14
CA LEU A 179 11.37 -10.49 8.25
C LEU A 179 12.50 -9.59 7.75
N TYR A 180 13.14 -9.98 6.65
CA TYR A 180 14.18 -9.18 6.03
C TYR A 180 13.65 -7.83 5.52
N ILE A 181 12.43 -7.76 4.99
CA ILE A 181 11.80 -6.48 4.62
C ILE A 181 11.50 -5.60 5.82
N LEU A 182 11.03 -6.17 6.92
CA LEU A 182 10.87 -5.42 8.16
C LEU A 182 12.21 -4.80 8.60
N LEU A 183 13.29 -5.57 8.49
CA LEU A 183 14.64 -5.06 8.77
C LEU A 183 15.06 -3.99 7.75
N GLN A 184 14.80 -4.19 6.46
CA GLN A 184 15.16 -3.25 5.40
C GLN A 184 14.39 -1.94 5.48
N THR A 185 13.10 -1.97 5.84
CA THR A 185 12.30 -0.77 6.03
C THR A 185 12.83 0.07 7.21
N ILE A 186 13.24 -0.58 8.31
CA ILE A 186 13.93 0.10 9.42
C ILE A 186 15.26 0.72 8.93
N PHE A 187 16.06 -0.01 8.16
CA PHE A 187 17.30 0.50 7.59
C PHE A 187 17.07 1.68 6.64
N ALA A 188 16.02 1.62 5.81
CA ALA A 188 15.69 2.70 4.89
C ALA A 188 15.27 3.98 5.61
N ILE A 189 14.52 3.86 6.72
CA ILE A 189 14.21 5.00 7.60
C ILE A 189 15.49 5.61 8.17
N PHE A 190 16.44 4.78 8.60
CA PHE A 190 17.72 5.24 9.13
C PHE A 190 18.56 5.98 8.06
N ILE A 191 18.69 5.39 6.87
CA ILE A 191 19.41 6.00 5.74
C ILE A 191 18.77 7.34 5.37
N TYR A 192 17.44 7.41 5.31
CA TYR A 192 16.74 8.66 5.04
C TYR A 192 17.09 9.74 6.08
N ARG A 193 17.05 9.37 7.37
CA ARG A 193 17.41 10.29 8.46
C ARG A 193 18.83 10.81 8.29
N GLU A 194 19.80 9.94 8.06
CA GLU A 194 21.21 10.31 7.89
C GLU A 194 21.44 11.19 6.65
N MET A 195 20.85 10.84 5.51
CA MET A 195 20.96 11.65 4.29
C MET A 195 20.41 13.06 4.49
N THR A 196 19.26 13.19 5.17
CA THR A 196 18.68 14.51 5.48
C THR A 196 19.49 15.31 6.50
N LEU A 197 20.25 14.65 7.39
CA LEU A 197 21.16 15.31 8.34
C LEU A 197 22.41 15.83 7.62
N ILE A 198 23.00 15.01 6.75
CA ILE A 198 24.18 15.40 5.96
C ILE A 198 23.84 16.63 5.09
N GLN A 199 22.70 16.63 4.41
CA GLN A 199 22.28 17.76 3.57
C GLN A 199 21.96 19.05 4.33
N LYS A 200 21.71 19.01 5.65
CA LYS A 200 21.55 20.22 6.47
C LYS A 200 22.88 20.82 6.91
N ASN A 201 23.96 20.03 6.84
CA ASN A 201 25.30 20.42 7.26
C ASN A 201 26.18 20.90 6.09
N PHE A 202 25.62 20.95 4.88
CA PHE A 202 26.20 21.57 3.68
C PHE A 202 25.31 22.74 3.24
#